data_AF-A0A8H5XYU5-F1
#
_entry.id   AF-A0A8H5XYU5-F1
#
_cell.length_a   1.000
_cell.length_b   1.000
_cell.length_c   1.000
_cell.angle_alpha   90.00
_cell.angle_beta   90.00
_cell.angle_gamma   90.00
#
_symmetry.space_group_name_H-M   'P 1'
#
loop_
_entity.id
_entity.type
_entity.pdbx_description
1 polymer ?
#
loop_
_entity_poly.entity_id
_entity_poly.type
_entity_poly.pdbx_seq_one_letter_code
_entity_poly.pdbx_strand_id
1 'polypeptide(L)'
;MSSPRVTFDPAQLPRPDNLGQRRAYIEQYIKRFHEELLPDMALAREGAIFFVSKKYHEERGKLEAPTLYFEYMVDKTLWRNIFLDLGKDAPAWPWKKGPEPEDMSAGMSSHYRAWRIKYGLPIPPQQEADT
;
A
#
# COMPACT_ATOMS: atom_id res chain seq x y z
N MET A 1 20.96 -21.15 7.97
CA MET A 1 20.38 -20.51 6.77
C MET A 1 20.47 -19.01 6.97
N SER A 2 21.37 -18.34 6.26
CA SER A 2 21.56 -16.90 6.41
C SER A 2 20.41 -16.19 5.71
N SER A 3 19.55 -15.51 6.47
CA SER A 3 18.60 -14.56 5.90
C SER A 3 19.41 -13.56 5.06
N PRO A 4 19.07 -13.33 3.77
CA PRO A 4 19.74 -12.30 3.01
C PRO A 4 19.57 -10.99 3.77
N ARG A 5 20.71 -10.38 4.18
CA ARG A 5 20.69 -9.05 4.78
C ARG A 5 20.05 -8.13 3.75
N VAL A 6 18.84 -7.65 4.01
CA VAL A 6 18.25 -6.58 3.22
C VAL A 6 19.13 -5.35 3.43
N THR A 7 19.89 -5.05 2.40
CA THR A 7 20.61 -3.80 2.23
C THR A 7 19.56 -2.74 1.97
N PHE A 8 19.40 -1.79 2.88
CA PHE A 8 18.58 -0.58 2.68
C PHE A 8 19.23 0.41 1.71
N ASP A 9 20.05 -0.13 0.79
CA ASP A 9 20.68 0.59 -0.30
C ASP A 9 19.58 1.05 -1.27
N PRO A 10 19.44 2.36 -1.54
CA PRO A 10 18.50 2.88 -2.53
C PRO A 10 18.66 2.28 -3.93
N ALA A 11 19.83 1.71 -4.26
CA ALA A 11 20.09 1.02 -5.53
C ALA A 11 19.50 -0.41 -5.57
N GLN A 12 19.10 -0.97 -4.43
CA GLN A 12 18.60 -2.35 -4.29
C GLN A 12 17.15 -2.42 -3.82
N LEU A 13 16.37 -1.36 -4.07
CA LEU A 13 14.95 -1.35 -3.77
C LEU A 13 14.22 -2.43 -4.58
N PRO A 14 13.28 -3.17 -3.97
CA PRO A 14 12.45 -4.07 -4.75
C PRO A 14 11.60 -3.27 -5.74
N ARG A 15 11.16 -3.93 -6.81
CA ARG A 15 10.35 -3.24 -7.81
C ARG A 15 9.04 -2.71 -7.18
N PRO A 16 8.58 -1.49 -7.55
CA PRO A 16 7.38 -0.90 -6.99
C PRO A 16 6.11 -1.72 -7.20
N ASP A 17 6.05 -2.57 -8.22
CA ASP A 17 4.91 -3.44 -8.56
C ASP A 17 4.89 -4.75 -7.74
N ASN A 18 6.03 -5.15 -7.17
CA ASN A 18 6.12 -6.36 -6.35
C ASN A 18 5.63 -6.10 -4.93
N LEU A 19 4.33 -6.29 -4.73
CA LEU A 19 3.65 -6.05 -3.45
C LEU A 19 4.30 -6.79 -2.28
N GLY A 20 4.62 -8.08 -2.45
CA GLY A 20 5.20 -8.89 -1.38
C GLY A 20 6.57 -8.38 -0.94
N GLN A 21 7.47 -8.13 -1.90
CA GLN A 21 8.81 -7.62 -1.59
C GLN A 21 8.77 -6.18 -1.05
N ARG A 22 7.88 -5.32 -1.57
CA ARG A 22 7.69 -3.95 -1.09
C ARG A 22 7.29 -3.93 0.38
N ARG A 23 6.34 -4.76 0.78
CA ARG A 23 5.89 -4.87 2.18
C ARG A 23 6.96 -5.45 3.08
N ALA A 24 7.66 -6.49 2.63
CA ALA A 24 8.78 -7.06 3.37
C ALA A 24 9.88 -6.01 3.60
N TYR A 25 10.17 -5.16 2.62
CA TYR A 25 11.12 -4.05 2.78
C TYR A 25 10.65 -3.06 3.86
N ILE A 26 9.39 -2.61 3.81
CA ILE A 26 8.83 -1.63 4.77
C ILE A 26 8.91 -2.18 6.19
N GLU A 27 8.45 -3.40 6.41
CA GLU A 27 8.47 -4.05 7.72
C GLU A 27 9.90 -4.22 8.25
N GLN A 28 10.84 -4.66 7.40
CA GLN A 28 12.23 -4.81 7.80
C GLN A 28 12.91 -3.46 8.10
N TYR A 29 12.57 -2.41 7.35
CA TYR A 29 13.07 -1.06 7.60
C TYR A 29 12.64 -0.57 8.98
N ILE A 30 11.34 -0.65 9.25
CA ILE A 30 10.77 -0.24 10.55
C ILE A 30 11.39 -1.09 11.65
N LYS A 31 11.41 -2.42 11.51
CA LYS A 31 12.03 -3.30 12.51
C LYS A 31 13.51 -2.97 12.79
N ARG A 32 14.26 -2.51 11.78
CA ARG A 32 15.71 -2.27 11.93
C ARG A 32 16.05 -0.93 12.57
N PHE A 33 15.28 0.10 12.25
CA PHE A 33 15.60 1.50 12.58
C PHE A 33 14.58 2.17 13.51
N HIS A 34 13.36 1.62 13.59
CA HIS A 34 12.20 2.18 14.28
C HIS A 34 11.34 1.06 14.88
N GLU A 35 11.98 0.10 15.58
CA GLU A 35 11.31 -1.10 16.11
C GLU A 35 10.12 -0.74 17.01
N GLU A 36 10.21 0.40 17.70
CA GLU A 36 9.17 0.96 18.54
C GLU A 36 7.86 1.25 17.80
N LEU A 37 7.90 1.44 16.48
CA LEU A 37 6.72 1.72 15.65
C LEU A 37 6.04 0.45 15.11
N LEU A 38 6.64 -0.73 15.28
CA LEU A 38 6.06 -2.00 14.81
C LEU A 38 4.63 -2.26 15.33
N PRO A 39 4.31 -2.02 16.62
CA PRO A 39 2.95 -2.26 17.13
C PRO A 39 1.88 -1.42 16.41
N ASP A 40 2.25 -0.23 15.92
CA ASP A 40 1.31 0.70 15.30
C ASP A 40 1.12 0.46 13.79
N MET A 41 1.91 -0.43 13.19
CA MET A 41 1.86 -0.70 11.74
C MET A 41 0.47 -1.15 11.27
N ALA A 42 -0.22 -1.99 12.05
CA ALA A 42 -1.55 -2.47 11.68
C ALA A 42 -2.57 -1.32 11.65
N LEU A 43 -2.59 -0.48 12.68
CA LEU A 43 -3.47 0.69 12.76
C LEU A 43 -3.15 1.71 11.67
N ALA A 44 -1.86 1.99 11.44
CA ALA A 44 -1.41 2.88 10.36
C ALA A 44 -1.86 2.37 8.98
N ARG A 45 -1.85 1.05 8.78
CA ARG A 45 -2.31 0.40 7.54
C ARG A 45 -3.83 0.51 7.34
N GLU A 46 -4.62 0.27 8.38
CA GLU A 46 -6.08 0.45 8.31
C GLU A 46 -6.45 1.89 7.98
N GLY A 47 -5.80 2.86 8.63
CA GLY A 47 -5.95 4.28 8.30
C GLY A 47 -5.57 4.59 6.86
N ALA A 48 -4.45 4.03 6.36
CA ALA A 48 -4.03 4.21 4.98
C ALA A 48 -5.05 3.64 3.98
N ILE A 49 -5.61 2.45 4.23
CA ILE A 49 -6.67 1.86 3.39
C ILE A 49 -7.88 2.79 3.36
N PHE A 50 -8.30 3.33 4.51
CA PHE A 50 -9.43 4.26 4.59
C PHE A 50 -9.19 5.51 3.75
N PHE A 51 -8.05 6.20 3.93
CA PHE A 51 -7.75 7.43 3.20
C PHE A 51 -7.61 7.21 1.69
N VAL A 52 -6.92 6.15 1.28
CA VAL A 52 -6.75 5.83 -0.15
C VAL A 52 -8.09 5.46 -0.79
N SER A 53 -8.93 4.69 -0.10
CA SER A 53 -10.27 4.32 -0.59
C SER A 53 -11.18 5.54 -0.71
N LYS A 54 -11.20 6.41 0.32
CA LYS A 54 -11.95 7.67 0.30
C LYS A 54 -11.52 8.53 -0.89
N LYS A 55 -10.21 8.69 -1.10
CA LYS A 55 -9.64 9.43 -2.24
C LYS A 55 -10.08 8.85 -3.59
N TYR A 56 -10.02 7.53 -3.74
CA TYR A 56 -10.48 6.85 -4.95
C TYR A 56 -11.98 7.08 -5.23
N HIS A 57 -12.79 7.05 -4.18
CA HIS A 57 -14.22 7.27 -4.30
C HIS A 57 -14.56 8.74 -4.62
N GLU A 58 -14.10 9.67 -3.79
CA GLU A 58 -14.52 11.07 -3.82
C GLU A 58 -13.84 11.86 -4.93
N GLU A 59 -12.54 11.68 -5.14
CA GLU A 59 -11.80 12.49 -6.11
C GLU A 59 -11.77 11.85 -7.50
N ARG A 60 -11.71 10.52 -7.59
CA ARG A 60 -11.57 9.83 -8.88
C ARG A 60 -12.88 9.28 -9.44
N GLY A 61 -13.94 9.22 -8.62
CA GLY A 61 -15.24 8.69 -9.02
C GLY A 61 -15.20 7.24 -9.52
N LYS A 62 -14.17 6.47 -9.15
CA LYS A 62 -13.97 5.11 -9.68
C LYS A 62 -14.78 4.10 -8.88
N LEU A 63 -15.39 3.14 -9.57
CA LEU A 63 -16.04 1.98 -8.92
C LEU A 63 -15.05 0.88 -8.56
N GLU A 64 -13.92 0.82 -9.27
CA GLU A 64 -12.86 -0.17 -9.09
C GLU A 64 -11.49 0.49 -9.06
N ALA A 65 -10.53 -0.19 -8.45
CA ALA A 65 -9.16 0.26 -8.34
C ALA A 65 -8.21 -0.88 -8.73
N PRO A 66 -7.28 -0.68 -9.67
CA PRO A 66 -6.29 -1.69 -10.00
C PRO A 66 -5.43 -2.04 -8.78
N THR A 67 -5.22 -3.34 -8.53
CA THR A 67 -4.58 -3.83 -7.30
C THR A 67 -3.20 -3.22 -7.08
N LEU A 68 -2.33 -3.24 -8.09
CA LEU A 68 -0.92 -2.87 -7.91
C LEU A 68 -0.76 -1.42 -7.49
N TYR A 69 -1.42 -0.50 -8.21
CA TYR A 69 -1.34 0.91 -7.88
C TYR A 69 -2.07 1.25 -6.59
N PHE A 70 -3.25 0.66 -6.34
CA PHE A 70 -3.99 0.88 -5.10
C PHE A 70 -3.16 0.49 -3.88
N GLU A 71 -2.59 -0.72 -3.88
CA GLU A 71 -1.78 -1.21 -2.76
C GLU A 71 -0.48 -0.42 -2.60
N TYR A 72 0.11 0.06 -3.70
CA TYR A 72 1.26 0.98 -3.64
C TYR A 72 0.89 2.30 -2.94
N MET A 73 -0.28 2.87 -3.24
CA MET A 73 -0.76 4.09 -2.59
C MET A 73 -1.08 3.87 -1.11
N VAL A 74 -1.61 2.68 -0.75
CA VAL A 74 -1.80 2.28 0.66
C VAL A 74 -0.46 2.22 1.37
N ASP A 75 0.52 1.50 0.82
CA ASP A 75 1.83 1.35 1.47
C ASP A 75 2.56 2.71 1.59
N LYS A 76 2.45 3.59 0.59
CA LYS A 76 2.98 4.96 0.64
C LYS A 76 2.28 5.82 1.69
N THR A 77 0.97 5.66 1.86
CA THR A 77 0.20 6.41 2.86
C THR A 77 0.49 5.89 4.27
N LEU A 78 0.64 4.57 4.43
CA LEU A 78 1.10 3.95 5.67
C LEU A 78 2.45 4.52 6.08
N TRP A 79 3.42 4.58 5.17
CA TRP A 79 4.74 5.15 5.42
C TRP A 79 4.66 6.58 5.96
N ARG A 80 3.78 7.41 5.37
CA ARG A 80 3.59 8.79 5.84
C ARG A 80 2.92 8.83 7.22
N ASN A 81 1.95 7.96 7.47
CA ASN A 81 1.20 7.93 8.72
C ASN A 81 2.08 7.47 9.88
N ILE A 82 2.86 6.40 9.70
CA ILE A 82 3.68 5.82 10.78
C ILE A 82 4.84 6.73 11.18
N PHE A 83 5.36 7.53 10.26
CA PHE A 83 6.42 8.50 10.55
C PHE A 83 5.91 9.93 10.73
N LEU A 84 4.60 10.12 10.89
CA LEU A 84 3.99 11.46 10.95
C LEU A 84 4.58 12.30 12.11
N ASP A 85 4.76 11.67 13.27
CA ASP A 85 5.23 12.35 14.48
C ASP A 85 6.72 12.70 14.43
N LEU A 86 7.49 12.08 13.52
CA LEU A 86 8.90 12.44 13.30
C LEU A 86 9.06 13.74 12.49
N GLY A 87 8.00 14.23 11.85
CA GLY A 87 7.99 15.49 11.12
C GLY A 87 9.12 15.58 10.08
N LYS A 88 10.06 16.51 10.30
CA LYS A 88 11.21 16.74 9.40
C LYS A 88 12.23 15.59 9.40
N ASP A 89 12.25 14.80 10.46
CA ASP A 89 13.18 13.67 10.65
C ASP A 89 12.57 12.36 10.09
N ALA A 90 11.35 12.43 9.55
CA ALA A 90 10.70 11.30 8.90
C ALA A 90 11.49 10.85 7.66
N PRO A 91 11.75 9.54 7.50
CA PRO A 91 12.46 9.05 6.34
C PRO A 91 11.61 9.25 5.07
N ALA A 92 12.28 9.61 3.96
CA ALA A 92 11.62 9.78 2.68
C ALA A 92 11.08 8.44 2.14
N TRP A 93 9.98 8.51 1.39
CA TRP A 93 9.46 7.34 0.67
C TRP A 93 10.52 6.81 -0.32
N PRO A 94 10.92 5.53 -0.26
CA PRO A 94 12.07 5.03 -1.01
C PRO A 94 11.90 5.05 -2.54
N TRP A 95 10.67 4.86 -3.03
CA TRP A 95 10.41 4.71 -4.46
C TRP A 95 10.08 6.05 -5.14
N LYS A 96 10.93 6.47 -6.08
CA LYS A 96 10.72 7.67 -6.89
C LYS A 96 9.57 7.53 -7.90
N LYS A 97 9.37 6.33 -8.44
CA LYS A 97 8.29 5.98 -9.38
C LYS A 97 7.44 4.84 -8.81
N GLY A 98 6.13 4.88 -9.03
CA GLY A 98 5.21 3.81 -8.66
C GLY A 98 4.85 2.92 -9.87
N PRO A 99 4.00 1.91 -9.65
CA PRO A 99 3.36 1.16 -10.73
C PRO A 99 2.53 2.07 -11.65
N GLU A 100 2.17 1.58 -12.82
CA GLU A 100 1.25 2.29 -13.71
C GLU A 100 -0.17 2.33 -13.10
N PRO A 101 -0.86 3.48 -13.06
CA PRO A 101 -2.13 3.62 -12.35
C PRO A 101 -3.27 2.75 -12.87
N GLU A 102 -3.23 2.41 -14.15
CA GLU A 102 -4.22 1.60 -14.88
C GLU A 102 -3.78 0.13 -15.06
N ASP A 103 -2.67 -0.29 -14.45
CA ASP A 103 -2.17 -1.66 -14.57
C ASP A 103 -3.10 -2.68 -13.90
N MET A 104 -3.81 -3.42 -14.76
CA MET A 104 -4.78 -4.44 -14.42
C MET A 104 -4.19 -5.87 -14.33
N SER A 105 -2.87 -6.05 -14.49
CA SER A 105 -2.21 -7.36 -14.53
C SER A 105 -2.43 -8.21 -13.26
N ALA A 106 -2.69 -7.57 -12.11
CA ALA A 106 -3.02 -8.23 -10.85
C ALA A 106 -4.50 -8.06 -10.44
N GLY A 107 -5.38 -7.74 -11.40
CA GLY A 107 -6.81 -7.57 -11.19
C GLY A 107 -7.18 -6.34 -10.36
N MET A 108 -8.39 -6.38 -9.79
CA MET A 108 -8.97 -5.30 -8.98
C MET A 108 -8.71 -5.49 -7.48
N SER A 109 -8.50 -4.38 -6.77
CA SER A 109 -8.21 -4.39 -5.34
C SER A 109 -9.39 -4.93 -4.53
N SER A 110 -9.16 -6.04 -3.83
CA SER A 110 -10.09 -6.60 -2.86
C SER A 110 -10.31 -5.68 -1.66
N HIS A 111 -9.28 -4.95 -1.22
CA HIS A 111 -9.41 -3.98 -0.12
C HIS A 111 -10.32 -2.82 -0.49
N TYR A 112 -10.21 -2.29 -1.72
CA TYR A 112 -11.11 -1.23 -2.16
C TYR A 112 -12.56 -1.72 -2.25
N ARG A 113 -12.77 -2.92 -2.82
CA ARG A 113 -14.09 -3.56 -2.88
C ARG A 113 -14.69 -3.76 -1.48
N ALA A 114 -13.91 -4.30 -0.54
CA ALA A 114 -14.33 -4.52 0.84
C ALA A 114 -14.68 -3.20 1.56
N TRP A 115 -13.89 -2.14 1.34
CA TRP A 115 -14.20 -0.80 1.86
C TRP A 115 -15.53 -0.30 1.29
N ARG A 116 -15.78 -0.40 -0.02
CA ARG A 116 -17.06 0.03 -0.61
C ARG A 116 -18.25 -0.70 0.01
N ILE A 117 -18.14 -2.02 0.21
CA ILE A 117 -19.17 -2.83 0.89
C ILE A 117 -19.40 -2.33 2.32
N LYS A 118 -18.33 -2.13 3.10
CA LYS A 118 -18.41 -1.65 4.49
C LYS A 118 -19.14 -0.31 4.62
N TYR A 119 -19.02 0.57 3.62
CA TYR A 119 -19.63 1.89 3.62
C TYR A 119 -20.94 1.98 2.80
N GLY A 120 -21.50 0.84 2.36
CA GLY A 120 -22.77 0.80 1.61
C GLY A 120 -22.69 1.47 0.23
N LEU A 121 -21.50 1.52 -0.37
CA LEU A 121 -21.29 2.15 -1.68
C LEU A 121 -21.49 1.13 -2.81
N PRO A 122 -21.92 1.59 -4.01
CA PRO A 122 -22.15 0.70 -5.15
C PRO A 122 -20.90 -0.10 -5.51
N ILE A 123 -21.03 -1.40 -5.72
CA ILE A 123 -19.93 -2.24 -6.24
C ILE A 123 -20.26 -2.69 -7.66
N PRO A 124 -19.25 -2.89 -8.52
CA PRO A 124 -19.47 -3.49 -9.83
C PRO A 124 -20.07 -4.90 -9.69
N PRO A 125 -20.94 -5.31 -10.63
CA PRO A 125 -21.41 -6.68 -10.72
C PRO A 125 -20.20 -7.62 -10.71
N GLN A 126 -20.29 -8.72 -9.96
CA GLN A 126 -19.33 -9.80 -10.13
C GLN A 126 -19.44 -10.24 -11.59
N GLN A 127 -18.38 -10.09 -12.37
CA GLN A 127 -18.29 -10.80 -13.64
C GLN A 127 -18.30 -12.28 -13.25
N GLU A 128 -19.43 -12.94 -13.47
CA GLU A 128 -19.50 -14.39 -13.46
C GLU A 128 -18.43 -14.85 -14.44
N ALA A 129 -17.43 -15.57 -13.92
CA ALA A 129 -16.54 -16.31 -14.78
C ALA A 129 -17.43 -17.39 -15.41
N ASP A 130 -17.92 -17.14 -16.63
CA ASP A 130 -18.47 -18.18 -17.49
C ASP A 130 -17.47 -19.34 -17.49
N THR A 131 -17.83 -20.41 -16.79
CA THR A 131 -17.13 -21.69 -16.81
C THR A 131 -18.15 -22.77 -17.11
#